data_AF-A0A671KGN3-F1
#
_entry.id   AF-A0A671KGN3-F1
#
_cell.length_a   1.000
_cell.length_b   1.000
_cell.length_c   1.000
_cell.angle_alpha   90.00
_cell.angle_beta   90.00
_cell.angle_gamma   90.00
#
_symmetry.space_group_name_H-M   'P 1'
#
loop_
_entity.id
_entity.type
_entity.pdbx_description
1 polymer ?
#
loop_
_entity_poly.entity_id
_entity_poly.type
_entity_poly.pdbx_seq_one_letter_code
_entity_poly.pdbx_strand_id
1 'polypeptide(L)'
;MNKKMYILFKCICKLIHYLYLLCHAGTKVNMSVVTKESFNQFLIDSMKSMNQTYDQSTFSTLLNINETSLCVLARKQDIIKVTEQLIESINNGDFESYAKICDPGLTSFEPEALGNLVEGHDFHRFYFENALSKGNKPVHTILLNPHVHLIGEDAACIAYIRLTQYMDGSGIPRTMQSEETRVWHRRDGKWLNIHFHRSGAPSVPIK
;
A
#
# COMPACT_ATOMS: atom_id res chain seq x y z
N MET A 1 -27.74 -6.24 -8.28
CA MET A 1 -26.72 -6.40 -7.20
C MET A 1 -27.39 -7.08 -6.01
N ASN A 2 -26.90 -8.24 -5.56
CA ASN A 2 -27.53 -9.02 -4.48
C ASN A 2 -27.48 -8.23 -3.16
N LYS A 3 -28.59 -8.16 -2.41
CA LYS A 3 -28.69 -7.44 -1.12
C LYS A 3 -27.54 -7.79 -0.17
N LYS A 4 -27.11 -9.05 -0.12
CA LYS A 4 -25.96 -9.50 0.69
C LYS A 4 -24.65 -8.80 0.33
N MET A 5 -24.42 -8.53 -0.95
CA MET A 5 -23.21 -7.87 -1.45
C MET A 5 -23.22 -6.37 -1.12
N TYR A 6 -24.39 -5.73 -1.16
CA TYR A 6 -24.57 -4.34 -0.75
C TYR A 6 -24.36 -4.14 0.76
N ILE A 7 -24.78 -5.13 1.57
CA ILE A 7 -24.60 -5.12 3.03
C ILE A 7 -23.13 -5.30 3.41
N LEU A 8 -22.43 -6.26 2.79
CA LEU A 8 -20.99 -6.46 2.99
C LEU A 8 -20.21 -5.19 2.61
N PHE A 9 -20.57 -4.57 1.49
CA PHE A 9 -19.98 -3.30 1.05
C PHE A 9 -20.18 -2.19 2.10
N LYS A 10 -21.37 -2.03 2.66
CA LYS A 10 -21.61 -1.04 3.73
C LYS A 10 -20.88 -1.34 5.04
N CYS A 11 -20.75 -2.60 5.43
CA CYS A 11 -19.98 -2.99 6.62
C CYS A 11 -18.49 -2.69 6.44
N ILE A 12 -17.95 -3.00 5.27
CA ILE A 12 -16.57 -2.68 4.90
C ILE A 12 -16.38 -1.16 4.88
N CYS A 13 -17.29 -0.38 4.29
CA CYS A 13 -17.20 1.08 4.30
C CYS A 13 -17.22 1.67 5.72
N LYS A 14 -18.06 1.15 6.63
CA LYS A 14 -18.10 1.63 8.03
C LYS A 14 -16.85 1.21 8.82
N LEU A 15 -16.33 0.01 8.60
CA LEU A 15 -15.08 -0.45 9.21
C LEU A 15 -13.89 0.38 8.73
N ILE A 16 -13.82 0.65 7.43
CA ILE A 16 -12.82 1.54 6.82
C ILE A 16 -12.96 2.95 7.38
N HIS A 17 -14.18 3.47 7.52
CA HIS A 17 -14.41 4.80 8.09
C HIS A 17 -14.02 4.87 9.58
N TYR A 18 -14.27 3.82 10.35
CA TYR A 18 -13.87 3.72 11.76
C TYR A 18 -12.34 3.65 11.90
N LEU A 19 -11.67 2.83 11.08
CA LEU A 19 -10.21 2.76 11.01
C LEU A 19 -9.59 4.09 10.53
N TYR A 20 -10.26 4.78 9.60
CA TYR A 20 -9.88 6.11 9.13
C TYR A 20 -9.99 7.16 10.24
N LEU A 21 -11.08 7.17 11.00
CA LEU A 21 -11.27 8.05 12.17
C LEU A 21 -10.23 7.79 13.26
N LEU A 22 -9.86 6.53 13.51
CA LEU A 22 -8.80 6.16 14.46
C LEU A 22 -7.41 6.62 14.00
N CYS A 23 -7.16 6.66 12.69
CA CYS A 23 -5.89 7.16 12.14
C CYS A 23 -5.80 8.68 12.00
N HIS A 24 -6.92 9.39 11.79
CA HIS A 24 -6.93 10.82 11.43
C HIS A 24 -7.46 11.75 12.52
N ALA A 25 -8.13 11.25 13.55
CA ALA A 25 -8.45 12.05 14.71
C ALA A 25 -7.19 12.19 15.58
N GLY A 26 -6.41 13.27 15.37
CA GLY A 26 -5.26 13.66 16.19
C GLY A 26 -5.54 13.91 17.68
N THR A 27 -6.68 13.45 18.19
CA THR A 27 -6.90 13.22 19.61
C THR A 27 -6.15 11.96 20.02
N LYS A 28 -5.38 12.04 21.11
CA LYS A 28 -4.82 10.88 21.82
C LYS A 28 -5.95 9.97 22.29
N VAL A 29 -6.55 9.19 21.39
CA VAL A 29 -7.37 8.06 21.77
C VAL A 29 -6.38 7.04 22.29
N ASN A 30 -6.33 6.91 23.61
CA ASN A 30 -5.53 5.91 24.27
C ASN A 30 -5.99 4.56 23.72
N MET A 31 -5.16 3.92 22.89
CA MET A 31 -5.49 2.69 22.16
C MET A 31 -5.83 1.53 23.11
N SER A 32 -5.58 1.71 24.41
CA SER A 32 -5.97 0.85 25.52
C SER A 32 -7.45 0.91 25.93
N VAL A 33 -8.27 1.84 25.39
CA VAL A 33 -9.66 2.07 25.83
C VAL A 33 -10.72 1.63 24.80
N VAL A 34 -10.33 1.20 23.60
CA VAL A 34 -11.26 0.44 22.76
C VAL A 34 -11.25 -0.99 23.27
N THR A 35 -12.00 -1.24 24.35
CA THR A 35 -12.19 -2.60 24.85
C THR A 35 -12.99 -3.38 23.81
N LYS A 36 -12.67 -4.68 23.65
CA LYS A 36 -13.45 -5.65 22.86
C LYS A 36 -14.97 -5.45 22.97
N GLU A 37 -15.45 -5.10 24.16
CA GLU A 37 -16.86 -4.81 24.43
C GLU A 37 -17.37 -3.55 23.72
N SER A 38 -16.62 -2.45 23.69
CA SER A 38 -17.02 -1.19 23.05
C SER A 38 -17.13 -1.29 21.51
N PHE A 39 -16.20 -1.98 20.87
CA PHE A 39 -16.22 -2.21 19.41
C PHE A 39 -17.33 -3.18 19.01
N ASN A 40 -17.50 -4.25 19.78
CA ASN A 40 -18.58 -5.21 19.59
C ASN A 40 -19.95 -4.56 19.79
N GLN A 41 -20.09 -3.69 20.79
CA GLN A 41 -21.33 -2.96 21.05
C GLN A 41 -21.65 -1.97 19.92
N PHE A 42 -20.65 -1.26 19.38
CA PHE A 42 -20.85 -0.36 18.23
C PHE A 42 -21.28 -1.10 16.95
N LEU A 43 -20.69 -2.28 16.69
CA LEU A 43 -21.11 -3.15 15.59
C LEU A 43 -22.55 -3.66 15.81
N ILE A 44 -22.89 -4.08 17.04
CA ILE A 44 -24.23 -4.51 17.43
C ILE A 44 -25.24 -3.39 17.22
N ASP A 45 -24.96 -2.17 17.69
CA ASP A 45 -25.88 -1.04 17.61
C ASP A 45 -26.05 -0.56 16.16
N SER A 46 -24.97 -0.56 15.38
CA SER A 46 -25.00 -0.29 13.94
C SER A 46 -25.80 -1.34 13.15
N MET A 47 -25.83 -2.59 13.62
CA MET A 47 -26.60 -3.69 13.00
C MET A 47 -28.07 -3.70 13.44
N LYS A 48 -28.34 -3.42 14.73
CA LYS A 48 -29.69 -3.25 15.27
C LYS A 48 -30.41 -2.08 14.62
N SER A 49 -29.70 -0.98 14.33
CA SER A 49 -30.26 0.16 13.61
C SER A 49 -30.65 -0.15 12.15
N MET A 50 -30.34 -1.36 11.63
CA MET A 50 -30.65 -1.80 10.26
C MET A 50 -31.85 -2.76 10.17
N ASN A 51 -32.62 -2.99 11.24
CA ASN A 51 -33.87 -3.78 11.24
C ASN A 51 -33.80 -5.12 10.47
N GLN A 52 -32.74 -5.92 10.68
CA GLN A 52 -32.63 -7.25 10.08
C GLN A 52 -32.25 -8.29 11.14
N THR A 53 -33.05 -9.34 11.22
CA THR A 53 -32.81 -10.56 12.00
C THR A 53 -31.68 -11.36 11.35
N TYR A 54 -30.49 -11.33 11.94
CA TYR A 54 -29.37 -12.18 11.55
C TYR A 54 -29.19 -13.33 12.54
N ASP A 55 -28.78 -14.50 12.03
CA ASP A 55 -28.44 -15.67 12.83
C ASP A 55 -27.12 -15.44 13.60
N GLN A 56 -27.12 -15.85 14.88
CA GLN A 56 -26.06 -15.70 15.87
C GLN A 56 -24.73 -16.35 15.41
N SER A 57 -24.79 -17.34 14.52
CA SER A 57 -23.63 -18.02 13.91
C SER A 57 -22.79 -17.15 12.96
N THR A 58 -23.44 -16.24 12.21
CA THR A 58 -22.74 -15.35 11.27
C THR A 58 -22.06 -14.20 12.03
N PHE A 59 -22.69 -13.79 13.14
CA PHE A 59 -22.20 -12.78 14.05
C PHE A 59 -20.98 -13.24 14.85
N SER A 60 -21.00 -14.48 15.37
CA SER A 60 -19.85 -15.05 16.08
C SER A 60 -18.61 -15.16 15.19
N THR A 61 -18.78 -15.43 13.89
CA THR A 61 -17.68 -15.51 12.92
C THR A 61 -17.02 -14.14 12.66
N LEU A 62 -17.81 -13.05 12.59
CA LEU A 62 -17.30 -11.68 12.40
C LEU A 62 -16.66 -11.11 13.68
N LEU A 63 -17.17 -11.49 14.85
CA LEU A 63 -16.62 -11.10 16.16
C LEU A 63 -15.36 -11.86 16.57
N ASN A 64 -15.09 -13.02 15.94
CA ASN A 64 -13.93 -13.86 16.23
C ASN A 64 -12.65 -13.44 15.48
N ILE A 65 -12.68 -12.32 14.73
CA ILE A 65 -11.45 -11.69 14.28
C ILE A 65 -10.77 -11.11 15.53
N ASN A 66 -9.77 -11.83 16.05
CA ASN A 66 -9.02 -11.38 17.22
C ASN A 66 -8.40 -9.98 16.95
N GLU A 67 -8.32 -9.14 17.98
CA GLU A 67 -7.73 -7.79 17.88
C GLU A 67 -6.33 -7.82 17.24
N THR A 68 -5.58 -8.90 17.48
CA THR A 68 -4.30 -9.19 16.85
C THR A 68 -4.39 -9.27 15.32
N SER A 69 -5.41 -9.91 14.75
CA SER A 69 -5.64 -10.01 13.30
C SER A 69 -6.01 -8.66 12.70
N LEU A 70 -6.85 -7.87 13.38
CA LEU A 70 -7.17 -6.51 12.93
C LEU A 70 -5.94 -5.59 12.91
N CYS A 71 -5.10 -5.65 13.96
CA CYS A 71 -3.84 -4.92 14.03
C CYS A 71 -2.88 -5.32 12.91
N VAL A 72 -2.75 -6.63 12.64
CA VAL A 72 -1.92 -7.14 11.53
C VAL A 72 -2.44 -6.63 10.18
N LEU A 73 -3.75 -6.66 9.94
CA LEU A 73 -4.35 -6.15 8.71
C LEU A 73 -4.09 -4.64 8.52
N ALA A 74 -4.24 -3.84 9.59
CA ALA A 74 -3.95 -2.41 9.56
C ALA A 74 -2.48 -2.13 9.21
N ARG A 75 -1.54 -2.83 9.87
CA ARG A 75 -0.10 -2.69 9.60
C ARG A 75 0.25 -3.09 8.16
N LYS A 76 -0.35 -4.16 7.63
CA LYS A 76 -0.16 -4.53 6.22
C LYS A 76 -0.68 -3.45 5.27
N GLN A 77 -1.82 -2.85 5.58
CA GLN A 77 -2.39 -1.76 4.79
C GLN A 77 -1.49 -0.52 4.79
N ASP A 78 -0.81 -0.22 5.90
CA ASP A 78 0.14 0.90 5.95
C ASP A 78 1.33 0.67 5.00
N ILE A 79 1.86 -0.55 4.93
CA ILE A 79 2.93 -0.91 3.97
C ILE A 79 2.47 -0.75 2.52
N ILE A 80 1.23 -1.14 2.21
CA ILE A 80 0.65 -0.95 0.88
C ILE A 80 0.55 0.55 0.55
N LYS A 81 0.03 1.37 1.47
CA LYS A 81 -0.12 2.82 1.28
C LYS A 81 1.22 3.53 1.05
N VAL A 82 2.25 3.24 1.85
CA VAL A 82 3.57 3.88 1.65
C VAL A 82 4.23 3.40 0.35
N THR A 83 3.93 2.17 -0.10
CA THR A 83 4.35 1.68 -1.41
C THR A 83 3.62 2.41 -2.54
N GLU A 84 2.32 2.65 -2.43
CA GLU A 84 1.55 3.45 -3.40
C GLU A 84 2.10 4.89 -3.51
N GLN A 85 2.40 5.54 -2.37
CA GLN A 85 3.02 6.87 -2.34
C GLN A 85 4.40 6.88 -3.00
N LEU A 86 5.21 5.85 -2.77
CA LEU A 86 6.50 5.70 -3.44
C LEU A 86 6.32 5.59 -4.97
N ILE A 87 5.40 4.74 -5.43
CA ILE A 87 5.12 4.56 -6.86
C ILE A 87 4.57 5.85 -7.49
N GLU A 88 3.75 6.60 -6.77
CA GLU A 88 3.26 7.91 -7.21
C GLU A 88 4.40 8.92 -7.40
N SER A 89 5.36 8.99 -6.45
CA SER A 89 6.53 9.86 -6.60
C SER A 89 7.35 9.52 -7.86
N ILE A 90 7.49 8.22 -8.19
CA ILE A 90 8.17 7.76 -9.40
C ILE A 90 7.39 8.18 -10.65
N ASN A 91 6.08 7.93 -10.68
CA ASN A 91 5.24 8.24 -11.85
C ASN A 91 5.18 9.75 -12.13
N ASN A 92 5.24 10.58 -11.08
CA ASN A 92 5.24 12.04 -11.20
C ASN A 92 6.63 12.64 -11.46
N GLY A 93 7.69 11.82 -11.43
CA GLY A 93 9.06 12.33 -11.52
C GLY A 93 9.44 13.24 -10.35
N ASP A 94 8.84 13.06 -9.17
CA ASP A 94 9.12 13.83 -7.95
C ASP A 94 10.25 13.17 -7.15
N PHE A 95 11.48 13.57 -7.47
CA PHE A 95 12.67 13.06 -6.80
C PHE A 95 12.73 13.45 -5.31
N GLU A 96 12.25 14.64 -4.95
CA GLU A 96 12.28 15.13 -3.57
C GLU A 96 11.41 14.26 -2.65
N SER A 97 10.21 13.88 -3.11
CA SER A 97 9.35 12.96 -2.38
C SER A 97 9.92 11.55 -2.36
N TYR A 98 10.45 11.07 -3.49
CA TYR A 98 11.11 9.75 -3.57
C TYR A 98 12.25 9.64 -2.55
N ALA A 99 13.16 10.62 -2.52
CA ALA A 99 14.31 10.64 -1.61
C ALA A 99 13.92 10.71 -0.12
N LYS A 100 12.76 11.27 0.22
CA LYS A 100 12.24 11.29 1.60
C LYS A 100 11.68 9.93 2.05
N ILE A 101 11.20 9.12 1.10
CA ILE A 101 10.64 7.79 1.37
C ILE A 101 11.72 6.71 1.35
N CYS A 102 12.79 6.93 0.58
CA CYS A 102 13.92 6.00 0.49
C CYS A 102 14.98 6.28 1.57
N ASP A 103 15.60 5.20 2.05
CA ASP A 103 16.76 5.31 2.91
C ASP A 103 17.97 5.89 2.14
N PRO A 104 18.83 6.72 2.77
CA PRO A 104 20.07 7.17 2.14
C PRO A 104 21.00 6.01 1.72
N GLY A 105 20.97 4.89 2.45
CA GLY A 105 21.67 3.65 2.13
C GLY A 105 20.80 2.62 1.38
N LEU A 106 19.80 3.09 0.62
CA LEU A 106 18.95 2.22 -0.22
C LEU A 106 19.81 1.29 -1.09
N THR A 107 19.51 0.00 -1.07
CA THR A 107 20.12 -0.97 -2.00
C THR A 107 19.12 -1.39 -3.07
N SER A 108 19.58 -1.65 -4.29
CA SER A 108 18.67 -2.10 -5.36
C SER A 108 19.26 -3.10 -6.35
N PHE A 109 18.37 -3.97 -6.84
CA PHE A 109 18.55 -4.75 -8.06
C PHE A 109 17.43 -4.39 -9.04
N GLU A 110 17.79 -3.99 -10.25
CA GLU A 110 16.84 -3.69 -11.31
C GLU A 110 17.49 -3.87 -12.70
N PRO A 111 16.70 -3.98 -13.78
CA PRO A 111 17.23 -4.20 -15.13
C PRO A 111 18.30 -3.17 -15.53
N GLU A 112 18.13 -1.92 -15.11
CA GLU A 112 19.01 -0.78 -15.36
C GLU A 112 20.37 -0.91 -14.68
N ALA A 113 20.46 -1.69 -13.60
CA ALA A 113 21.71 -1.97 -12.89
C ALA A 113 22.54 -3.09 -13.56
N LEU A 114 22.02 -3.72 -14.62
CA LEU A 114 22.72 -4.75 -15.41
C LEU A 114 23.31 -5.88 -14.55
N GLY A 115 22.56 -6.31 -13.53
CA GLY A 115 22.96 -7.38 -12.60
C GLY A 115 23.87 -6.95 -11.44
N ASN A 116 24.19 -5.67 -11.32
CA ASN A 116 24.96 -5.13 -10.20
C ASN A 116 24.05 -4.69 -9.05
N LEU A 117 24.57 -4.75 -7.83
CA LEU A 117 23.95 -4.12 -6.68
C LEU A 117 24.24 -2.61 -6.72
N VAL A 118 23.20 -1.80 -6.69
CA VAL A 118 23.32 -0.34 -6.60
C VAL A 118 23.06 0.10 -5.16
N GLU A 119 23.78 1.14 -4.71
CA GLU A 119 23.63 1.75 -3.39
C GLU A 119 23.32 3.24 -3.50
N GLY A 120 22.44 3.72 -2.62
CA GLY A 120 21.94 5.08 -2.58
C GLY A 120 20.91 5.40 -3.65
N HIS A 121 20.34 6.60 -3.57
CA HIS A 121 19.33 7.09 -4.53
C HIS A 121 19.92 7.92 -5.68
N ASP A 122 21.23 8.20 -5.68
CA ASP A 122 21.87 9.04 -6.70
C ASP A 122 21.89 8.40 -8.09
N PHE A 123 22.04 7.06 -8.17
CA PHE A 123 21.85 6.32 -9.42
C PHE A 123 20.46 6.58 -10.03
N HIS A 124 19.43 6.56 -9.18
CA HIS A 124 18.04 6.72 -9.60
C HIS A 124 17.72 8.16 -10.02
N ARG A 125 18.36 9.17 -9.40
CA ARG A 125 18.20 10.60 -9.74
C ARG A 125 18.34 10.88 -11.23
N PHE A 126 19.26 10.18 -11.91
CA PHE A 126 19.44 10.31 -13.35
C PHE A 126 18.13 10.11 -14.14
N TYR A 127 17.31 9.12 -13.77
CA TYR A 127 16.04 8.83 -14.43
C TYR A 127 14.97 9.88 -14.14
N PHE A 128 14.96 10.44 -12.93
CA PHE A 128 14.07 11.55 -12.58
C PHE A 128 14.36 12.79 -13.43
N GLU A 129 15.64 13.16 -13.58
CA GLU A 129 16.04 14.37 -14.32
C GLU A 129 15.92 14.23 -15.84
N ASN A 130 16.04 13.00 -16.37
CA ASN A 130 16.19 12.77 -17.81
C ASN A 130 15.04 12.05 -18.49
N ALA A 131 14.26 11.22 -17.78
CA ALA A 131 13.18 10.43 -18.36
C ALA A 131 11.80 10.75 -17.77
N LEU A 132 11.68 10.72 -16.44
CA LEU A 132 10.39 10.76 -15.74
C LEU A 132 9.79 12.17 -15.67
N SER A 133 10.60 13.21 -15.41
CA SER A 133 10.13 14.60 -15.27
C SER A 133 9.70 15.27 -16.59
N LYS A 134 9.99 14.68 -17.75
CA LYS A 134 9.83 15.33 -19.06
C LYS A 134 8.59 14.88 -19.84
N GLY A 135 7.85 13.89 -19.33
CA GLY A 135 6.70 13.32 -20.03
C GLY A 135 5.36 13.70 -19.40
N ASN A 136 4.67 14.71 -19.93
CA ASN A 136 3.25 15.01 -19.62
C ASN A 136 2.27 13.93 -20.13
N LYS A 137 2.74 12.71 -20.41
CA LYS A 137 1.89 11.63 -20.92
C LYS A 137 1.26 10.90 -19.74
N PRO A 138 -0.04 10.55 -19.81
CA PRO A 138 -0.69 9.82 -18.74
C PRO A 138 -0.02 8.46 -18.53
N VAL A 139 0.39 8.19 -17.30
CA VAL A 139 0.88 6.89 -16.84
C VAL A 139 -0.08 6.40 -15.76
N HIS A 140 -0.60 5.19 -15.94
CA HIS A 140 -1.47 4.54 -14.97
C HIS A 140 -0.79 3.29 -14.42
N THR A 141 -0.66 3.19 -13.10
CA THR A 141 -0.01 2.04 -12.45
C THR A 141 -0.98 1.33 -11.51
N ILE A 142 -0.95 0.00 -11.55
CA ILE A 142 -1.75 -0.89 -10.70
C ILE A 142 -0.80 -1.87 -9.99
N LEU A 143 -0.92 -1.97 -8.67
CA LEU A 143 -0.25 -3.01 -7.88
C LEU A 143 -1.19 -4.23 -7.78
N LEU A 144 -0.87 -5.28 -8.54
CA LEU A 144 -1.61 -6.52 -8.50
C LEU A 144 -1.10 -7.42 -7.38
N ASN A 145 -2.06 -8.00 -6.65
CA ASN A 145 -1.84 -9.00 -5.61
C ASN A 145 -0.71 -8.62 -4.63
N PRO A 146 -0.79 -7.47 -3.93
CA PRO A 146 0.22 -7.10 -2.95
C PRO A 146 0.23 -8.09 -1.78
N HIS A 147 1.38 -8.70 -1.52
CA HIS A 147 1.60 -9.63 -0.42
C HIS A 147 2.58 -9.02 0.58
N VAL A 148 2.09 -8.72 1.79
CA VAL A 148 2.91 -8.14 2.86
C VAL A 148 3.25 -9.18 3.92
N HIS A 149 4.54 -9.28 4.22
CA HIS A 149 5.11 -9.97 5.37
C HIS A 149 5.59 -8.95 6.40
N LEU A 150 4.99 -8.97 7.59
CA LEU A 150 5.49 -8.18 8.73
C LEU A 150 6.62 -8.94 9.41
N ILE A 151 7.73 -8.25 9.71
CA ILE A 151 8.92 -8.82 10.33
C ILE A 151 9.17 -8.03 11.62
N GLY A 152 8.74 -8.58 12.75
CA GLY A 152 8.79 -7.86 14.03
C GLY A 152 7.89 -6.61 14.03
N GLU A 153 8.32 -5.57 14.74
CA GLU A 153 7.57 -4.31 14.90
C GLU A 153 7.91 -3.29 13.81
N ASP A 154 9.20 -3.20 13.45
CA ASP A 154 9.74 -2.11 12.64
C ASP A 154 10.21 -2.53 11.24
N ALA A 155 9.98 -3.77 10.82
CA ALA A 155 10.32 -4.19 9.46
C ALA A 155 9.13 -4.85 8.75
N ALA A 156 9.10 -4.69 7.44
CA ALA A 156 8.15 -5.38 6.58
C ALA A 156 8.75 -5.61 5.19
N CYS A 157 8.29 -6.66 4.54
CA CYS A 157 8.56 -6.95 3.14
C CYS A 157 7.22 -6.96 2.38
N ILE A 158 7.20 -6.38 1.19
CA ILE A 158 6.07 -6.43 0.28
C ILE A 158 6.53 -6.93 -1.08
N ALA A 159 5.79 -7.88 -1.65
CA ALA A 159 5.97 -8.33 -3.02
C ALA A 159 4.67 -8.12 -3.81
N TYR A 160 4.77 -7.67 -5.04
CA TYR A 160 3.63 -7.40 -5.92
C TYR A 160 4.02 -7.47 -7.39
N ILE A 161 3.01 -7.57 -8.26
CA ILE A 161 3.18 -7.36 -9.69
C ILE A 161 2.78 -5.92 -9.99
N ARG A 162 3.68 -5.14 -10.60
CA ARG A 162 3.37 -3.80 -11.08
C ARG A 162 2.99 -3.86 -12.55
N LEU A 163 1.74 -3.51 -12.84
CA LEU A 163 1.30 -3.23 -14.20
C LEU A 163 1.32 -1.72 -14.43
N THR A 164 1.99 -1.29 -15.48
CA THR A 164 2.03 0.11 -15.88
C THR A 164 1.53 0.26 -17.32
N GLN A 165 0.51 1.08 -17.49
CA GLN A 165 -0.06 1.47 -18.77
C GLN A 165 0.40 2.88 -19.13
N TYR A 166 0.85 3.08 -20.36
CA TYR A 166 1.37 4.35 -20.83
C TYR A 166 1.13 4.53 -22.33
N MET A 167 1.26 5.76 -22.81
CA MET A 167 1.23 6.08 -24.25
C MET A 167 2.65 6.13 -24.81
N ASP A 168 2.96 5.31 -25.82
CA ASP A 168 4.29 5.30 -26.43
C ASP A 168 4.56 6.55 -27.29
N GLY A 169 5.74 6.59 -27.94
CA GLY A 169 6.15 7.71 -28.82
C GLY A 169 5.17 7.98 -29.96
N SER A 170 4.46 6.96 -30.44
CA SER A 170 3.48 7.04 -31.53
C SER A 170 2.05 7.34 -31.05
N GLY A 171 1.83 7.43 -29.74
CA GLY A 171 0.50 7.62 -29.16
C GLY A 171 -0.32 6.32 -29.12
N ILE A 172 0.34 5.16 -29.15
CA ILE A 172 -0.32 3.86 -28.97
C ILE A 172 -0.27 3.48 -27.48
N PRO A 173 -1.38 3.03 -26.88
CA PRO A 173 -1.38 2.54 -25.52
C PRO A 173 -0.58 1.23 -25.41
N ARG A 174 0.32 1.17 -24.44
CA ARG A 174 1.14 0.00 -24.11
C ARG A 174 0.96 -0.38 -22.65
N THR A 175 1.13 -1.67 -22.37
CA THR A 175 1.17 -2.21 -21.00
C THR A 175 2.51 -2.87 -20.79
N MET A 176 3.15 -2.57 -19.67
CA MET A 176 4.35 -3.27 -19.19
C MET A 176 4.06 -3.94 -17.84
N GLN A 177 4.78 -5.01 -17.56
CA GLN A 177 4.75 -5.74 -16.31
C GLN A 177 6.15 -5.82 -15.70
N SER A 178 6.22 -5.66 -14.39
CA SER A 178 7.40 -6.02 -13.59
C SER A 178 6.97 -6.68 -12.29
N GLU A 179 7.81 -7.55 -11.75
CA GLU A 179 7.63 -8.11 -10.42
C GLU A 179 8.56 -7.34 -9.46
N GLU A 180 8.00 -6.80 -8.39
CA GLU A 180 8.73 -5.95 -7.47
C GLU A 180 8.64 -6.50 -6.05
N THR A 181 9.79 -6.52 -5.37
CA THR A 181 9.89 -6.78 -3.93
C THR A 181 10.52 -5.56 -3.28
N ARG A 182 9.94 -5.08 -2.17
CA ARG A 182 10.45 -3.96 -1.37
C ARG A 182 10.55 -4.34 0.10
N VAL A 183 11.66 -3.94 0.71
CA VAL A 183 11.85 -4.04 2.15
C VAL A 183 11.73 -2.66 2.77
N TRP A 184 10.90 -2.57 3.78
CA TRP A 184 10.59 -1.37 4.54
C TRP A 184 11.12 -1.51 5.95
N HIS A 185 11.74 -0.45 6.45
CA HIS A 185 12.16 -0.34 7.84
C HIS A 185 11.61 0.95 8.44
N ARG A 186 11.04 0.87 9.64
CA ARG A 186 10.48 2.01 10.35
C ARG A 186 11.58 2.67 11.19
N ARG A 187 11.81 3.97 10.99
CA ARG A 187 12.73 4.78 11.80
C ARG A 187 12.01 6.07 12.17
N ASP A 188 12.05 6.42 13.46
CA ASP A 188 11.40 7.62 13.99
C ASP A 188 9.92 7.75 13.56
N GLY A 189 9.20 6.63 13.55
CA GLY A 189 7.79 6.55 13.18
C GLY A 189 7.50 6.60 11.68
N LYS A 190 8.52 6.66 10.80
CA LYS A 190 8.37 6.70 9.35
C LYS A 190 8.88 5.42 8.70
N TRP A 191 8.12 4.88 7.74
CA TRP A 191 8.56 3.77 6.91
C TRP A 191 9.51 4.28 5.84
N LEU A 192 10.71 3.70 5.79
CA LEU A 192 11.71 3.96 4.78
C LEU A 192 11.90 2.72 3.92
N ASN A 193 11.94 2.87 2.61
CA ASN A 193 12.32 1.78 1.72
C ASN A 193 13.85 1.64 1.79
N ILE A 194 14.32 0.51 2.31
CA ILE A 194 15.77 0.24 2.51
C ILE A 194 16.35 -0.67 1.42
N HIS A 195 15.50 -1.43 0.73
CA HIS A 195 15.89 -2.32 -0.35
C HIS A 195 14.75 -2.50 -1.34
N PHE A 196 15.07 -2.60 -2.63
CA PHE A 196 14.13 -3.16 -3.58
C PHE A 196 14.80 -4.05 -4.63
N HIS A 197 14.02 -4.97 -5.15
CA HIS A 197 14.37 -5.77 -6.31
C HIS A 197 13.23 -5.68 -7.31
N ARG A 198 13.53 -5.26 -8.53
CA ARG A 198 12.62 -5.29 -9.67
C ARG A 198 13.13 -6.25 -10.74
N SER A 199 12.28 -7.17 -11.16
CA SER A 199 12.50 -8.04 -12.32
C SER A 199 11.50 -7.74 -13.43
N GLY A 200 11.77 -8.25 -14.63
CA GLY A 200 10.90 -8.07 -15.79
C GLY A 200 11.27 -6.86 -16.62
N ALA A 201 10.28 -6.10 -17.09
CA ALA A 201 10.50 -5.01 -18.04
C ALA A 201 11.25 -3.82 -17.41
N PRO A 202 12.14 -3.15 -18.16
CA PRO A 202 12.77 -1.90 -17.73
C PRO A 202 11.75 -0.78 -17.53
N SER A 203 12.09 0.17 -16.66
CA SER A 203 11.22 1.29 -16.26
C SER A 203 11.01 2.30 -17.39
N VAL A 204 11.98 2.39 -18.30
CA VAL A 204 11.89 3.16 -19.53
C VAL A 204 11.72 2.19 -20.70
N PRO A 205 10.68 2.35 -21.53
CA PRO A 205 10.51 1.55 -22.75
C PRO A 205 11.75 1.67 -23.64
N ILE A 206 12.28 0.53 -24.08
CA ILE A 206 13.33 0.49 -25.09
C ILE A 206 12.72 1.03 -26.39
N LYS A 207 13.40 2.00 -27.02
CA LYS A 207 12.98 2.59 -28.30
C LYS A 207 12.90 1.55 -29.42
#